data_AF-A0A964JSS4-F1
#
_entry.id   AF-A0A964JSS4-F1
#
_cell.length_a   1.000
_cell.length_b   1.000
_cell.length_c   1.000
_cell.angle_alpha   90.00
_cell.angle_beta   90.00
_cell.angle_gamma   90.00
#
_symmetry.space_group_name_H-M   'P 1'
#
loop_
_entity.id
_entity.type
_entity.pdbx_description
1 polymer ?
#
loop_
_entity_poly.entity_id
_entity_poly.type
_entity_poly.pdbx_seq_one_letter_code
_entity_poly.pdbx_strand_id
1 'polypeptide(L)'
;MSRSRLAAVLLTLLAATSPARAQPVAPRADTLKARAAEVYKGDPDAARKVRVEELFGLYLVDPPRRHASERVELTPGGVTLNYWQPLGESTDAMLIARAVQFFLLGRTQFGAGVRSIFDALSAVSEVTLVFHEVSRHEGGSKQQHGRRAGDETVTPYLRLRLSRSRFERLKLAAVEKCVAAADCATVFRVAFDEARFDRRGLKIR
;
A
#
# COMPACT_ATOMS: atom_id res chain seq x y z
N MET A 1 30.52 66.87 24.57
CA MET A 1 29.27 67.23 23.86
C MET A 1 29.37 66.76 22.42
N SER A 2 28.72 65.67 22.04
CA SER A 2 28.30 65.44 20.64
C SER A 2 27.21 64.37 20.62
N ARG A 3 26.17 64.65 19.84
CA ARG A 3 24.86 63.98 19.80
C ARG A 3 24.87 62.85 18.76
N SER A 4 23.78 62.06 18.76
CA SER A 4 23.16 61.43 17.57
C SER A 4 23.82 60.12 17.08
N ARG A 5 23.12 59.03 16.77
CA ARG A 5 21.71 58.78 16.40
C ARG A 5 21.31 57.34 16.77
N LEU A 6 20.10 57.19 17.30
CA LEU A 6 19.33 55.94 17.31
C LEU A 6 18.85 55.65 15.88
N ALA A 7 19.15 54.46 15.36
CA ALA A 7 18.52 53.93 14.15
C ALA A 7 17.43 52.95 14.55
N ALA A 8 16.17 53.38 14.40
CA ALA A 8 15.00 52.52 14.53
C ALA A 8 14.88 51.68 13.25
N VAL A 9 15.00 50.36 13.39
CA VAL A 9 14.69 49.40 12.32
C VAL A 9 13.20 49.10 12.38
N LEU A 10 12.44 49.67 11.45
CA LEU A 10 11.02 49.38 11.29
C LEU A 10 10.87 48.02 10.57
N LEU A 11 10.40 47.02 11.30
CA LEU A 11 10.11 45.67 10.78
C LEU A 11 8.72 45.70 10.11
N THR A 12 8.66 45.70 8.79
CA THR A 12 7.39 45.56 8.05
C THR A 12 7.15 44.08 7.75
N LEU A 13 6.37 43.40 8.59
CA LEU A 13 5.85 42.05 8.32
C LEU A 13 4.68 42.13 7.32
N LEU A 14 4.96 41.87 6.04
CA LEU A 14 3.95 41.54 5.05
C LEU A 14 3.51 40.09 5.24
N ALA A 15 2.39 39.88 5.93
CA ALA A 15 1.72 38.59 5.99
C ALA A 15 1.12 38.27 4.60
N ALA A 16 1.85 37.49 3.81
CA ALA A 16 1.32 36.89 2.60
C ALA A 16 0.26 35.85 2.99
N THR A 17 -1.02 36.21 2.92
CA THR A 17 -2.12 35.27 3.01
C THR A 17 -2.08 34.37 1.79
N SER A 18 -1.42 33.22 1.93
CA SER A 18 -1.42 32.18 0.92
C SER A 18 -2.87 31.70 0.70
N PRO A 19 -3.40 31.67 -0.53
CA PRO A 19 -4.75 31.17 -0.77
C PRO A 19 -4.78 29.69 -0.35
N ALA A 20 -5.68 29.37 0.58
CA ALA A 20 -5.91 28.01 1.03
C ALA A 20 -6.18 27.13 -0.20
N ARG A 21 -5.20 26.29 -0.55
CA ARG A 21 -5.34 25.26 -1.59
C ARG A 21 -6.54 24.41 -1.21
N ALA A 22 -7.62 24.48 -2.00
CA ALA A 22 -8.78 23.63 -1.82
C ALA A 22 -8.30 22.18 -1.73
N GLN A 23 -8.47 21.57 -0.56
CA GLN A 23 -8.13 20.17 -0.38
C GLN A 23 -9.02 19.35 -1.33
N PRO A 24 -8.48 18.39 -2.10
CA PRO A 24 -9.30 17.51 -2.90
C PRO A 24 -10.29 16.80 -1.98
N VAL A 25 -11.58 17.00 -2.22
CA VAL A 25 -12.64 16.30 -1.52
C VAL A 25 -12.41 14.81 -1.74
N ALA A 26 -12.17 14.07 -0.66
CA ALA A 26 -11.95 12.63 -0.75
C ALA A 26 -13.13 11.99 -1.51
N PRO A 27 -12.89 11.11 -2.49
CA PRO A 27 -13.96 10.45 -3.21
C PRO A 27 -14.86 9.71 -2.20
N ARG A 28 -16.18 9.83 -2.38
CA ARG A 28 -17.16 9.13 -1.53
C ARG A 28 -16.91 7.62 -1.62
N ALA A 29 -16.95 6.90 -0.50
CA ALA A 29 -16.64 5.47 -0.42
C ALA A 29 -17.39 4.62 -1.48
N ASP A 30 -18.62 5.00 -1.81
CA ASP A 30 -19.44 4.34 -2.83
C ASP A 30 -18.81 4.36 -4.24
N THR A 31 -18.11 5.44 -4.59
CA THR A 31 -17.43 5.55 -5.89
C THR A 31 -16.24 4.61 -6.00
N LEU A 32 -15.47 4.43 -4.91
CA LEU A 32 -14.35 3.50 -4.87
C LEU A 32 -14.83 2.04 -4.99
N LYS A 33 -15.95 1.71 -4.34
CA LYS A 33 -16.57 0.38 -4.39
C LYS A 33 -17.07 0.01 -5.79
N ALA A 34 -17.79 0.91 -6.45
CA ALA A 34 -18.29 0.68 -7.81
C ALA A 34 -17.14 0.41 -8.80
N ARG A 35 -16.03 1.11 -8.63
CA ARG A 35 -14.84 0.99 -9.48
C ARG A 35 -14.03 -0.28 -9.19
N ALA A 36 -13.95 -0.71 -7.93
CA ALA A 36 -13.37 -2.00 -7.56
C ALA A 36 -14.11 -3.17 -8.23
N ALA A 37 -15.44 -3.09 -8.35
CA ALA A 37 -16.24 -4.10 -9.03
C ALA A 37 -15.93 -4.22 -10.55
N GLU A 38 -15.42 -3.17 -11.19
CA GLU A 38 -15.05 -3.23 -12.62
C GLU A 38 -13.88 -4.19 -12.87
N VAL A 39 -12.93 -4.30 -11.93
CA VAL A 39 -11.78 -5.23 -12.02
C VAL A 39 -12.23 -6.69 -12.03
N TYR A 40 -13.36 -6.99 -11.38
CA TYR A 40 -13.92 -8.34 -11.26
C TYR A 40 -15.16 -8.56 -12.13
N LYS A 41 -15.35 -7.75 -13.17
CA LYS A 41 -16.51 -7.90 -14.05
C LYS A 41 -16.54 -9.32 -14.66
N GLY A 42 -17.61 -10.06 -14.40
CA GLY A 42 -17.79 -11.43 -14.87
C GLY A 42 -17.20 -12.51 -13.95
N ASP A 43 -16.58 -12.13 -12.83
CA ASP A 43 -16.10 -13.05 -11.81
C ASP A 43 -17.25 -13.45 -10.87
N PRO A 44 -17.54 -14.76 -10.68
CA PRO A 44 -18.61 -15.20 -9.78
C PRO A 44 -18.37 -14.82 -8.31
N ASP A 45 -17.11 -14.59 -7.93
CA ASP A 45 -16.71 -14.20 -6.57
C ASP A 45 -16.49 -12.69 -6.42
N ALA A 46 -16.85 -11.87 -7.42
CA ALA A 46 -16.60 -10.43 -7.44
C ALA A 46 -17.00 -9.72 -6.14
N ALA A 47 -18.22 -9.96 -5.64
CA ALA A 47 -18.71 -9.33 -4.41
C ALA A 47 -17.86 -9.69 -3.18
N ARG A 48 -17.41 -10.95 -3.08
CA ARG A 48 -16.59 -11.43 -1.98
C ARG A 48 -15.15 -10.88 -2.06
N LYS A 49 -14.60 -10.78 -3.27
CA LYS A 49 -13.30 -10.15 -3.53
C LYS A 49 -13.33 -8.67 -3.14
N VAL A 50 -14.33 -7.91 -3.60
CA VAL A 50 -14.51 -6.49 -3.22
C VAL A 50 -14.66 -6.35 -1.71
N ARG A 51 -15.40 -7.24 -1.04
CA ARG A 51 -15.51 -7.22 0.42
C ARG A 51 -14.18 -7.42 1.13
N VAL A 52 -13.33 -8.33 0.63
CA VAL A 52 -11.97 -8.52 1.17
C VAL A 52 -11.13 -7.25 1.00
N GLU A 53 -11.21 -6.61 -0.17
CA GLU A 53 -10.50 -5.35 -0.45
C GLU A 53 -10.90 -4.25 0.54
N GLU A 54 -12.20 -4.11 0.79
CA GLU A 54 -12.77 -3.18 1.77
C GLU A 54 -12.24 -3.46 3.17
N LEU A 55 -12.34 -4.71 3.64
CA LEU A 55 -11.93 -5.11 4.99
C LEU A 55 -10.44 -4.86 5.23
N PHE A 56 -9.61 -5.20 4.24
CA PHE A 56 -8.17 -5.02 4.33
C PHE A 56 -7.74 -3.55 4.19
N GLY A 57 -8.59 -2.70 3.60
CA GLY A 57 -8.24 -1.34 3.24
C GLY A 57 -7.22 -1.29 2.09
N LEU A 58 -7.34 -2.21 1.12
CA LEU A 58 -6.39 -2.31 0.00
C LEU A 58 -6.41 -1.05 -0.88
N TYR A 59 -7.59 -0.43 -1.06
CA TYR A 59 -7.79 0.72 -1.95
C TYR A 59 -8.39 1.95 -1.25
N LEU A 60 -7.63 3.04 -1.29
CA LEU A 60 -8.09 4.43 -1.06
C LEU A 60 -7.97 5.29 -2.33
N VAL A 61 -7.61 4.70 -3.46
CA VAL A 61 -7.09 5.45 -4.61
C VAL A 61 -7.94 5.26 -5.84
N ASP A 62 -8.08 6.35 -6.60
CA ASP A 62 -8.84 6.40 -7.84
C ASP A 62 -8.31 5.37 -8.87
N PRO A 63 -9.17 4.70 -9.65
CA PRO A 63 -8.80 3.70 -10.67
C PRO A 63 -7.68 4.07 -11.62
N PRO A 64 -7.47 5.32 -12.07
CA PRO A 64 -6.31 5.63 -12.92
C PRO A 64 -4.96 5.35 -12.25
N ARG A 65 -4.91 5.11 -10.93
CA ARG A 65 -3.70 4.75 -10.19
C ARG A 65 -3.59 3.26 -9.83
N ARG A 66 -4.62 2.45 -10.10
CA ARG A 66 -4.60 1.00 -9.84
C ARG A 66 -4.04 0.27 -11.05
N HIS A 67 -3.09 -0.64 -10.83
CA HIS A 67 -2.62 -1.53 -11.88
C HIS A 67 -3.50 -2.78 -11.97
N ALA A 68 -3.66 -3.36 -13.16
CA ALA A 68 -4.52 -4.53 -13.39
C ALA A 68 -4.06 -5.80 -12.64
N SER A 69 -2.78 -5.88 -12.24
CA SER A 69 -2.27 -6.96 -11.39
C SER A 69 -2.65 -6.82 -9.92
N GLU A 70 -3.12 -5.65 -9.49
CA GLU A 70 -3.62 -5.46 -8.13
C GLU A 70 -5.00 -6.09 -7.99
N ARG A 71 -5.08 -7.26 -7.37
CA ARG A 71 -6.30 -8.05 -7.26
C ARG A 71 -6.29 -8.97 -6.05
N VAL A 72 -7.48 -9.39 -5.67
CA VAL A 72 -7.76 -10.42 -4.67
C VAL A 72 -8.06 -11.72 -5.39
N GLU A 73 -7.39 -12.78 -4.93
CA GLU A 73 -7.66 -14.14 -5.33
C GLU A 73 -8.19 -14.92 -4.13
N LEU A 74 -9.22 -15.72 -4.36
CA LEU A 74 -9.83 -16.56 -3.33
C LEU A 74 -9.48 -18.01 -3.64
N THR A 75 -9.12 -18.75 -2.60
CA THR A 75 -9.00 -20.21 -2.63
C THR A 75 -9.89 -20.79 -1.54
N PRO A 76 -10.15 -22.11 -1.55
CA PRO A 76 -10.79 -22.76 -0.41
C PRO A 76 -10.01 -22.48 0.88
N GLY A 77 -10.59 -21.73 1.80
CA GLY A 77 -9.96 -21.33 3.07
C GLY A 77 -8.95 -20.18 3.00
N GLY A 78 -8.60 -19.68 1.80
CA GLY A 78 -7.50 -18.74 1.63
C GLY A 78 -7.88 -17.47 0.86
N VAL A 79 -7.12 -16.40 1.14
CA VAL A 79 -7.17 -15.12 0.44
C VAL A 79 -5.76 -14.73 0.03
N THR A 80 -5.55 -14.37 -1.23
CA THR A 80 -4.29 -13.76 -1.69
C THR A 80 -4.54 -12.34 -2.17
N LEU A 81 -3.79 -11.39 -1.62
CA LEU A 81 -3.83 -9.98 -1.92
C LEU A 81 -2.59 -9.63 -2.76
N ASN A 82 -2.77 -9.33 -4.03
CA ASN A 82 -1.69 -8.85 -4.89
C ASN A 82 -1.69 -7.33 -4.87
N TYR A 83 -0.57 -6.73 -4.45
CA TYR A 83 -0.44 -5.30 -4.28
C TYR A 83 0.78 -4.75 -5.02
N TRP A 84 0.56 -3.72 -5.82
CA TRP A 84 1.64 -3.04 -6.54
C TRP A 84 2.26 -2.00 -5.62
N GLN A 85 3.55 -2.16 -5.36
CA GLN A 85 4.32 -1.20 -4.60
C GLN A 85 5.58 -0.86 -5.38
N PRO A 86 5.64 0.35 -5.96
CA PRO A 86 6.85 0.87 -6.56
C PRO A 86 8.00 0.81 -5.55
N LEU A 87 9.14 0.26 -5.98
CA LEU A 87 10.34 0.13 -5.17
C LEU A 87 11.01 1.50 -4.96
N GLY A 88 11.20 2.28 -6.03
CA GLY A 88 11.96 3.53 -6.00
C GLY A 88 13.28 3.41 -5.22
N GLU A 89 13.58 4.40 -4.39
CA GLU A 89 14.77 4.43 -3.51
C GLU A 89 14.57 3.65 -2.19
N SER A 90 13.54 2.81 -2.07
CA SER A 90 13.25 2.11 -0.82
C SER A 90 14.30 1.04 -0.51
N THR A 91 14.81 1.06 0.73
CA THR A 91 15.68 0.01 1.26
C THR A 91 14.88 -1.24 1.61
N ASP A 92 15.57 -2.38 1.72
CA ASP A 92 14.93 -3.66 2.07
C ASP A 92 14.27 -3.60 3.45
N ALA A 93 14.92 -2.96 4.42
CA ALA A 93 14.36 -2.75 5.76
C ALA A 93 13.05 -1.94 5.71
N MET A 94 12.99 -0.88 4.89
CA MET A 94 11.78 -0.08 4.70
C MET A 94 10.66 -0.88 4.05
N LEU A 95 10.97 -1.68 3.02
CA LEU A 95 9.99 -2.54 2.34
C LEU A 95 9.43 -3.60 3.29
N ILE A 96 10.29 -4.23 4.08
CA ILE A 96 9.90 -5.20 5.10
C ILE A 96 9.03 -4.54 6.17
N ALA A 97 9.45 -3.41 6.74
CA ALA A 97 8.67 -2.70 7.75
C ALA A 97 7.30 -2.27 7.23
N ARG A 98 7.24 -1.75 5.99
CA ARG A 98 5.98 -1.40 5.33
C ARG A 98 5.09 -2.62 5.11
N ALA A 99 5.66 -3.76 4.69
CA ALA A 99 4.90 -4.97 4.49
C ALA A 99 4.31 -5.51 5.81
N VAL A 100 5.10 -5.51 6.88
CA VAL A 100 4.67 -5.89 8.24
C VAL A 100 3.55 -4.97 8.73
N GLN A 101 3.76 -3.65 8.64
CA GLN A 101 2.75 -2.66 9.01
C GLN A 101 1.46 -2.85 8.22
N PHE A 102 1.55 -2.88 6.89
CA PHE A 102 0.38 -3.00 6.03
C PHE A 102 -0.35 -4.31 6.35
N PHE A 103 0.36 -5.42 6.45
CA PHE A 103 -0.31 -6.71 6.60
C PHE A 103 -0.99 -6.87 7.96
N LEU A 104 -0.34 -6.44 9.05
CA LEU A 104 -0.81 -6.70 10.41
C LEU A 104 -1.61 -5.54 11.02
N LEU A 105 -1.25 -4.31 10.70
CA LEU A 105 -1.84 -3.10 11.26
C LEU A 105 -2.69 -2.32 10.25
N GLY A 106 -2.64 -2.71 8.97
CA GLY A 106 -3.31 -2.01 7.89
C GLY A 106 -2.50 -0.85 7.32
N ARG A 107 -2.99 -0.30 6.21
CA ARG A 107 -2.35 0.80 5.49
C ARG A 107 -2.78 2.18 5.98
N THR A 108 -3.97 2.27 6.58
CA THR A 108 -4.73 3.51 6.76
C THR A 108 -5.65 3.37 7.96
N GLN A 109 -6.32 4.46 8.37
CA GLN A 109 -7.40 4.41 9.37
C GLN A 109 -8.63 3.57 8.94
N PHE A 110 -8.70 3.15 7.67
CA PHE A 110 -9.90 2.53 7.09
C PHE A 110 -9.82 1.00 6.98
N GLY A 111 -8.70 0.38 7.36
CA GLY A 111 -8.56 -1.07 7.39
C GLY A 111 -7.58 -1.50 8.47
N ALA A 112 -7.95 -2.48 9.29
CA ALA A 112 -7.12 -3.02 10.38
C ALA A 112 -6.22 -4.18 9.93
N GLY A 113 -5.83 -4.19 8.65
CA GLY A 113 -5.04 -5.24 8.03
C GLY A 113 -5.75 -6.60 8.04
N VAL A 114 -4.99 -7.66 8.26
CA VAL A 114 -5.47 -9.05 8.23
C VAL A 114 -6.52 -9.34 9.29
N ARG A 115 -6.53 -8.59 10.40
CA ARG A 115 -7.49 -8.76 11.50
C ARG A 115 -8.93 -8.64 11.00
N SER A 116 -9.23 -7.60 10.22
CA SER A 116 -10.58 -7.37 9.67
C SER A 116 -11.07 -8.53 8.82
N ILE A 117 -10.16 -9.18 8.06
CA ILE A 117 -10.49 -10.35 7.24
C ILE A 117 -10.85 -11.52 8.15
N PHE A 118 -10.01 -11.82 9.15
CA PHE A 118 -10.29 -12.92 10.05
C PHE A 118 -11.56 -12.71 10.87
N ASP A 119 -11.81 -11.49 11.36
CA ASP A 119 -13.00 -11.19 12.15
C ASP A 119 -14.29 -11.30 11.32
N ALA A 120 -14.28 -10.82 10.08
CA ALA A 120 -15.49 -10.79 9.25
C ALA A 120 -15.74 -12.08 8.42
N LEU A 121 -14.70 -12.86 8.13
CA LEU A 121 -14.77 -14.00 7.21
C LEU A 121 -14.26 -15.27 7.91
N SER A 122 -15.13 -15.91 8.70
CA SER A 122 -14.79 -17.10 9.49
C SER A 122 -14.25 -18.28 8.67
N ALA A 123 -14.70 -18.42 7.42
CA ALA A 123 -14.22 -19.46 6.51
C ALA A 123 -12.78 -19.24 6.02
N VAL A 124 -12.21 -18.05 6.21
CA VAL A 124 -10.81 -17.75 5.86
C VAL A 124 -9.91 -18.18 7.02
N SER A 125 -9.05 -19.14 6.75
CA SER A 125 -8.03 -19.65 7.68
C SER A 125 -6.64 -19.10 7.39
N GLU A 126 -6.40 -18.60 6.17
CA GLU A 126 -5.13 -17.99 5.78
C GLU A 126 -5.29 -16.76 4.88
N VAL A 127 -4.38 -15.82 5.03
CA VAL A 127 -4.24 -14.66 4.14
C VAL A 127 -2.80 -14.59 3.66
N THR A 128 -2.62 -14.27 2.39
CA THR A 128 -1.32 -14.02 1.77
C THR A 128 -1.30 -12.60 1.22
N LEU A 129 -0.24 -11.84 1.48
CA LEU A 129 0.03 -10.55 0.85
C LEU A 129 1.26 -10.69 -0.04
N VAL A 130 1.11 -10.33 -1.31
CA VAL A 130 2.16 -10.36 -2.33
C VAL A 130 2.40 -8.94 -2.84
N PHE A 131 3.56 -8.39 -2.52
CA PHE A 131 4.04 -7.17 -3.16
C PHE A 131 4.75 -7.51 -4.46
N HIS A 132 4.41 -6.78 -5.50
CA HIS A 132 5.05 -6.88 -6.80
C HIS A 132 5.42 -5.50 -7.34
N GLU A 133 6.41 -5.49 -8.23
CA GLU A 133 6.79 -4.36 -9.04
C GLU A 133 6.23 -4.53 -10.46
N VAL A 134 5.91 -3.43 -11.12
CA VAL A 134 5.50 -3.40 -12.52
C VAL A 134 6.57 -2.66 -13.31
N SER A 135 7.39 -3.43 -14.03
CA SER A 135 8.43 -2.87 -14.90
C SER A 135 7.91 -2.67 -16.32
N ARG A 136 8.07 -1.45 -16.86
CA ARG A 136 7.73 -1.12 -18.26
C ARG A 136 8.99 -1.16 -19.12
N HIS A 137 8.98 -1.96 -20.17
CA HIS A 137 10.08 -1.95 -21.15
C HIS A 137 10.11 -0.59 -21.88
N GLU A 138 11.18 0.19 -21.69
CA GLU A 138 11.49 1.36 -22.51
C GLU A 138 12.09 0.89 -23.85
N GLY A 139 11.23 0.30 -24.68
CA GLY A 139 11.58 -0.20 -26.01
C GLY A 139 10.63 0.37 -27.04
N GLY A 140 10.65 1.68 -27.26
CA GLY A 140 9.83 2.33 -28.26
C GLY A 140 10.05 3.84 -28.28
N SER A 141 10.80 4.29 -29.27
CA SER A 141 11.11 5.68 -29.63
C SER A 141 9.96 6.69 -29.52
N LYS A 142 10.35 7.97 -29.43
CA LYS A 142 9.64 9.27 -29.53
C LYS A 142 8.47 9.45 -30.54
N GLN A 143 7.86 8.40 -31.08
CA GLN A 143 6.67 8.47 -31.93
C GLN A 143 5.78 7.27 -31.61
N GLN A 144 4.65 7.48 -30.93
CA GLN A 144 3.49 6.61 -31.11
C GLN A 144 2.21 7.30 -30.60
N HIS A 145 1.58 8.03 -31.52
CA HIS A 145 0.13 8.10 -31.57
C HIS A 145 -0.39 6.68 -31.76
N GLY A 146 -1.01 6.12 -30.72
CA GLY A 146 -1.59 4.77 -30.77
C GLY A 146 -1.07 3.91 -29.62
N ARG A 147 -1.85 3.85 -28.55
CA ARG A 147 -1.65 3.01 -27.37
C ARG A 147 -1.43 1.54 -27.78
N ARG A 148 -0.18 1.11 -27.98
CA ARG A 148 0.19 -0.28 -27.75
C ARG A 148 0.72 -0.35 -26.33
N ALA A 149 0.01 -1.08 -25.48
CA ALA A 149 0.51 -1.45 -24.16
C ALA A 149 1.89 -2.07 -24.38
N GLY A 150 2.95 -1.39 -23.92
CA GLY A 150 4.27 -2.01 -23.87
C GLY A 150 4.19 -3.25 -22.97
N ASP A 151 4.99 -4.27 -23.23
CA ASP A 151 5.05 -5.45 -22.40
C ASP A 151 5.40 -5.03 -20.95
N GLU A 152 4.43 -5.12 -20.05
CA GLU A 152 4.61 -4.87 -18.62
C GLU A 152 5.03 -6.19 -17.98
N THR A 153 6.15 -6.17 -17.23
CA THR A 153 6.56 -7.34 -16.45
C THR A 153 6.17 -7.12 -14.99
N VAL A 154 5.30 -7.99 -14.48
CA VAL A 154 4.89 -8.01 -13.07
C VAL A 154 5.78 -8.99 -12.31
N THR A 155 6.62 -8.47 -11.42
CA THR A 155 7.58 -9.30 -10.67
C THR A 155 7.28 -9.25 -9.17
N PRO A 156 6.81 -10.35 -8.55
CA PRO A 156 6.63 -10.41 -7.10
C PRO A 156 7.99 -10.42 -6.42
N TYR A 157 8.11 -9.68 -5.31
CA TYR A 157 9.39 -9.58 -4.58
C TYR A 157 9.25 -9.73 -3.07
N LEU A 158 8.05 -9.60 -2.53
CA LEU A 158 7.79 -9.84 -1.11
C LEU A 158 6.49 -10.61 -0.98
N ARG A 159 6.53 -11.74 -0.26
CA ARG A 159 5.38 -12.59 0.02
C ARG A 159 5.31 -12.87 1.51
N LEU A 160 4.16 -12.57 2.10
CA LEU A 160 3.84 -12.87 3.49
C LEU A 160 2.60 -13.74 3.54
N ARG A 161 2.63 -14.83 4.30
CA ARG A 161 1.45 -15.66 4.58
C ARG A 161 1.22 -15.76 6.07
N LEU A 162 -0.03 -15.57 6.47
CA LEU A 162 -0.45 -15.65 7.86
C LEU A 162 -1.72 -16.46 7.99
N SER A 163 -1.68 -17.48 8.83
CA SER A 163 -2.83 -18.23 9.28
C SER A 163 -3.51 -17.56 10.46
N ARG A 164 -4.81 -17.79 10.59
CA ARG A 164 -5.62 -17.31 11.72
C ARG A 164 -5.03 -17.74 13.07
N SER A 165 -4.67 -19.02 13.20
CA SER A 165 -4.11 -19.57 14.45
C SER A 165 -2.75 -18.97 14.80
N ARG A 166 -1.95 -18.54 13.82
CA ARG A 166 -0.71 -17.80 14.09
C ARG A 166 -0.99 -16.34 14.47
N PHE A 167 -1.95 -15.69 13.81
CA PHE A 167 -2.39 -14.34 14.17
C PHE A 167 -2.91 -14.25 15.61
N GLU A 168 -3.73 -15.21 16.06
CA GLU A 168 -4.27 -15.24 17.43
C GLU A 168 -3.19 -15.32 18.53
N ARG A 169 -2.00 -15.84 18.20
CA ARG A 169 -0.87 -15.94 19.12
C ARG A 169 0.10 -14.76 19.02
N LEU A 170 -0.13 -13.85 18.07
CA LEU A 170 0.78 -12.75 17.79
C LEU A 170 0.68 -11.66 18.86
N LYS A 171 1.82 -11.20 19.35
CA LYS A 171 1.89 -10.06 20.28
C LYS A 171 1.97 -8.75 19.50
N LEU A 172 0.82 -8.10 19.28
CA LEU A 172 0.74 -6.87 18.46
C LEU A 172 1.65 -5.73 18.96
N ALA A 173 1.86 -5.59 20.28
CA ALA A 173 2.77 -4.57 20.82
C ALA A 173 4.22 -4.69 20.29
N ALA A 174 4.69 -5.91 20.02
CA ALA A 174 6.02 -6.10 19.44
C ALA A 174 6.06 -5.68 17.96
N VAL A 175 4.95 -5.84 17.24
CA VAL A 175 4.77 -5.39 15.86
C VAL A 175 4.76 -3.86 15.80
N GLU A 176 3.96 -3.22 16.64
CA GLU A 176 3.86 -1.76 16.74
C GLU A 176 5.23 -1.13 17.02
N LYS A 177 5.98 -1.71 17.97
CA LYS A 177 7.34 -1.27 18.30
C LYS A 177 8.30 -1.38 17.12
N CYS A 178 8.26 -2.49 16.37
CA CYS A 178 9.14 -2.67 15.22
C CYS A 178 8.81 -1.68 14.10
N VAL A 179 7.51 -1.44 13.86
CA VAL A 179 7.03 -0.53 12.82
C VAL A 179 7.44 0.91 13.14
N ALA A 180 7.28 1.33 14.40
CA ALA A 180 7.71 2.66 14.85
C ALA A 180 9.23 2.88 14.69
N ALA A 181 10.03 1.82 14.85
CA ALA A 181 11.49 1.87 14.67
C ALA A 181 11.94 1.63 13.21
N ALA A 182 11.03 1.30 12.30
CA ALA A 182 11.33 0.82 10.94
C ALA A 182 12.30 -0.38 10.90
N ASP A 183 12.35 -1.19 11.97
CA ASP A 183 13.21 -2.37 12.09
C ASP A 183 12.36 -3.60 12.42
N CYS A 184 11.75 -4.18 11.38
CA CYS A 184 10.85 -5.32 11.52
C CYS A 184 11.46 -6.65 11.06
N ALA A 185 12.78 -6.76 10.88
CA ALA A 185 13.42 -7.96 10.35
C ALA A 185 13.14 -9.22 11.20
N THR A 186 13.10 -9.08 12.52
CA THR A 186 12.75 -10.19 13.41
C THR A 186 11.27 -10.54 13.33
N VAL A 187 10.38 -9.55 13.41
CA VAL A 187 8.92 -9.77 13.28
C VAL A 187 8.60 -10.44 11.94
N PHE A 188 9.18 -9.96 10.85
CA PHE A 188 9.05 -10.52 9.51
C PHE A 188 9.39 -12.01 9.45
N ARG A 189 10.40 -12.48 10.19
CA ARG A 189 10.79 -13.90 10.16
C ARG A 189 9.93 -14.79 11.05
N VAL A 190 9.39 -14.27 12.15
CA VAL A 190 8.76 -15.11 13.19
C VAL A 190 7.25 -15.00 13.25
N ALA A 191 6.68 -13.90 12.75
CA ALA A 191 5.24 -13.64 12.86
C ALA A 191 4.42 -14.37 11.79
N PHE A 192 5.04 -14.76 10.67
CA PHE A 192 4.37 -15.30 9.51
C PHE A 192 4.63 -16.79 9.32
N ASP A 193 3.68 -17.51 8.73
CA ASP A 193 3.86 -18.90 8.29
C ASP A 193 4.80 -19.00 7.08
N GLU A 194 4.82 -17.94 6.27
CA GLU A 194 5.77 -17.75 5.18
C GLU A 194 6.16 -16.27 5.14
N ALA A 195 7.46 -16.00 5.05
CA ALA A 195 7.99 -14.68 4.80
C ALA A 195 9.14 -14.80 3.82
N ARG A 196 8.90 -14.39 2.56
CA ARG A 196 9.89 -14.41 1.50
C ARG A 196 10.10 -13.00 0.99
N PHE A 197 11.37 -12.67 0.79
CA PHE A 197 11.79 -11.42 0.20
C PHE A 197 12.92 -11.70 -0.78
N ASP A 198 12.71 -11.37 -2.05
CA ASP A 198 13.67 -11.58 -3.12
C ASP A 198 13.56 -10.46 -4.15
N ARG A 199 14.63 -9.68 -4.29
CA ARG A 199 14.73 -8.61 -5.29
C ARG A 199 15.45 -9.03 -6.57
N ARG A 200 15.86 -10.30 -6.69
CA ARG A 200 16.58 -10.78 -7.88
C ARG A 200 15.70 -10.60 -9.11
N GLY A 201 16.27 -9.98 -10.15
CA GLY A 201 15.58 -9.71 -11.41
C GLY A 201 14.75 -8.42 -11.46
N LEU A 202 14.66 -7.67 -10.35
CA LEU A 202 13.99 -6.36 -10.36
C LEU A 202 14.90 -5.30 -10.99
N LYS A 203 14.37 -4.59 -11.99
CA LYS A 203 15.02 -3.40 -12.56
C LYS A 203 14.60 -2.18 -11.73
N ILE A 204 15.41 -1.83 -10.74
CA ILE A 204 15.20 -0.63 -9.93
C ILE A 204 15.73 0.56 -10.74
N ARG A 205 14.89 1.56 -10.97
CA ARG A 205 15.24 2.82 -11.63
C ARG A 205 15.39 3.93 -10.61
#